data_AF-A0A5C5FW54-F1
#
_entry.id   AF-A0A5C5FW54-F1
#
_cell.length_a   1.000
_cell.length_b   1.000
_cell.length_c   1.000
_cell.angle_alpha   90.00
_cell.angle_beta   90.00
_cell.angle_gamma   90.00
#
_symmetry.space_group_name_H-M   'P 1'
#
loop_
_entity.id
_entity.type
_entity.pdbx_description
1 polymer ?
#
loop_
_entity_poly.entity_id
_entity_poly.type
_entity_poly.pdbx_seq_one_letter_code
_entity_poly.pdbx_strand_id
1 'polypeptide(L)'
;MPPTPVDPENVLLDPSALPRFHLRCLDLNHPGTEVFFDHTSSPSVVLAVPASRVLHLLYPPESCESLSTGPPAVRSITLHLHAFDGVAYTCGSELDNEHKELHLSLSYVEGVAQRSTDTGHRRVGDEIEGVLTHELVHAFQYNGRGTVPGGVIEGIADWVRYQAGFAPPHWREEPREGDRWDAGYERTGFFLAFLSRHLDNPCLVPQLNAALRDSEWGDGEPLRALLGGKDVEELWVTYCRSVRKEEEEGAEAPAPVPTHGPRAGYGVQY
;
A
#
# COMPACT_ATOMS: atom_id res chain seq x y z
N MET A 1 -1.70 16.88 0.97
CA MET A 1 -2.85 16.46 0.14
C MET A 1 -2.65 14.99 -0.20
N PRO A 2 -3.68 14.14 -0.09
CA PRO A 2 -3.60 12.77 -0.60
C PRO A 2 -3.23 12.80 -2.09
N PRO A 3 -2.51 11.79 -2.61
CA PRO A 3 -2.23 11.72 -4.04
C PRO A 3 -3.56 11.77 -4.80
N THR A 4 -3.58 12.54 -5.89
CA THR A 4 -4.72 12.56 -6.80
C THR A 4 -4.99 11.11 -7.25
N PRO A 5 -6.21 10.58 -7.12
CA PRO A 5 -6.51 9.23 -7.55
C PRO A 5 -6.13 9.07 -9.02
N VAL A 6 -5.30 8.07 -9.31
CA VAL A 6 -4.97 7.73 -10.70
C VAL A 6 -6.24 7.17 -11.34
N ASP A 7 -6.66 7.76 -12.46
CA ASP A 7 -7.88 7.38 -13.17
C ASP A 7 -7.83 5.88 -13.54
N PRO A 8 -8.73 5.02 -13.03
CA PRO A 8 -8.60 3.56 -13.14
C PRO A 8 -8.55 3.04 -14.58
N GLU A 9 -9.10 3.76 -15.56
CA GLU A 9 -9.05 3.35 -16.97
C GLU A 9 -7.66 3.57 -17.62
N ASN A 10 -6.83 4.45 -17.06
CA ASN A 10 -5.46 4.74 -17.55
C ASN A 10 -4.38 3.88 -16.88
N VAL A 11 -4.75 2.93 -16.02
CA VAL A 11 -3.80 2.13 -15.23
C VAL A 11 -3.64 0.70 -15.74
N LEU A 12 -4.55 0.23 -16.61
CA LEU A 12 -4.46 -1.13 -17.14
C LEU A 12 -3.32 -1.23 -18.14
N LEU A 13 -2.30 -2.01 -17.79
CA LEU A 13 -1.25 -2.38 -18.72
C LEU A 13 -1.84 -3.23 -19.85
N ASP A 14 -1.15 -3.25 -20.99
CA ASP A 14 -1.44 -4.22 -22.05
C ASP A 14 -1.49 -5.63 -21.41
N PRO A 15 -2.54 -6.44 -21.66
CA PRO A 15 -2.62 -7.80 -21.13
C PRO A 15 -1.38 -8.67 -21.42
N SER A 16 -0.62 -8.37 -22.47
CA SER A 16 0.64 -9.05 -22.80
C SER A 16 1.82 -8.67 -21.88
N ALA A 17 1.71 -7.56 -21.14
CA ALA A 17 2.69 -7.12 -20.15
C ALA A 17 2.44 -7.72 -18.75
N LEU A 18 1.32 -8.41 -18.55
CA LEU A 18 0.96 -9.08 -17.30
C LEU A 18 1.29 -10.58 -17.34
N PRO A 19 1.65 -11.20 -16.20
CA PRO A 19 1.78 -12.65 -16.12
C PRO A 19 0.44 -13.33 -16.30
N ARG A 20 0.46 -14.65 -16.55
CA ARG A 20 -0.77 -15.45 -16.53
C ARG A 20 -1.31 -15.55 -15.10
N PHE A 21 -2.61 -15.30 -14.93
CA PHE A 21 -3.27 -15.42 -13.64
C PHE A 21 -4.09 -16.70 -13.56
N HIS A 22 -3.96 -17.42 -12.45
CA HIS A 22 -4.77 -18.58 -12.12
C HIS A 22 -5.49 -18.35 -10.78
N LEU A 23 -6.63 -19.01 -10.59
CA LEU A 23 -7.40 -18.98 -9.36
C LEU A 23 -7.65 -20.42 -8.89
N ARG A 24 -7.37 -20.69 -7.61
CA ARG A 24 -7.67 -21.94 -6.94
C ARG A 24 -8.44 -21.65 -5.65
N CYS A 25 -9.75 -21.88 -5.68
CA CYS A 25 -10.59 -21.85 -4.48
C CYS A 25 -10.79 -23.28 -3.96
N LEU A 26 -10.31 -23.57 -2.75
CA LEU A 26 -10.33 -24.94 -2.21
C LEU A 26 -11.67 -25.32 -1.58
N ASP A 27 -12.39 -24.35 -0.99
CA ASP A 27 -13.66 -24.58 -0.32
C ASP A 27 -14.70 -23.54 -0.76
N LEU A 28 -15.60 -23.96 -1.65
CA LEU A 28 -16.70 -23.12 -2.12
C LEU A 28 -17.80 -22.90 -1.08
N ASN A 29 -17.85 -23.71 -0.01
CA ASN A 29 -18.85 -23.59 1.04
C ASN A 29 -18.38 -22.75 2.24
N HIS A 30 -17.11 -22.33 2.25
CA HIS A 30 -16.62 -21.43 3.29
C HIS A 30 -17.28 -20.04 3.15
N PRO A 31 -17.84 -19.42 4.21
CA PRO A 31 -18.53 -18.14 4.12
C PRO A 31 -17.68 -17.02 3.49
N GLY A 32 -16.39 -16.97 3.83
CA GLY A 32 -15.42 -16.07 3.19
C GLY A 32 -15.31 -16.18 1.66
N THR A 33 -15.66 -17.32 1.06
CA THR A 33 -15.66 -17.48 -0.41
C THR A 33 -16.77 -16.66 -1.05
N GLU A 34 -17.98 -16.72 -0.49
CA GLU A 34 -19.12 -15.90 -0.95
C GLU A 34 -18.78 -14.42 -0.79
N VAL A 35 -18.28 -14.03 0.38
CA VAL A 35 -17.83 -12.65 0.63
C VAL A 35 -16.80 -12.19 -0.41
N PHE A 36 -15.80 -13.01 -0.72
CA PHE A 36 -14.78 -12.67 -1.73
C PHE A 36 -15.42 -12.41 -3.10
N PHE A 37 -16.24 -13.33 -3.61
CA PHE A 37 -16.82 -13.20 -4.94
C PHE A 37 -17.90 -12.10 -5.03
N ASP A 38 -18.57 -11.78 -3.93
CA ASP A 38 -19.58 -10.71 -3.88
C ASP A 38 -18.96 -9.29 -3.83
N HIS A 39 -17.72 -9.18 -3.33
CA HIS A 39 -17.08 -7.89 -3.07
C HIS A 39 -15.86 -7.62 -3.95
N THR A 40 -15.42 -8.59 -4.73
CA THR A 40 -14.35 -8.40 -5.72
C THR A 40 -14.89 -8.29 -7.14
N SER A 41 -14.10 -7.71 -8.02
CA SER A 41 -14.37 -7.75 -9.46
C SER A 41 -14.34 -9.18 -10.00
N SER A 42 -14.74 -9.37 -11.26
CA SER A 42 -14.57 -10.65 -11.98
C SER A 42 -13.19 -11.28 -11.70
N PRO A 43 -13.09 -12.60 -11.55
CA PRO A 43 -11.81 -13.31 -11.40
C PRO A 43 -10.75 -12.96 -12.46
N SER A 44 -11.18 -12.51 -13.64
CA SER A 44 -10.28 -12.05 -14.72
C SER A 44 -9.62 -10.70 -14.45
N VAL A 45 -10.15 -9.90 -13.52
CA VAL A 45 -9.72 -8.52 -13.22
C VAL A 45 -9.13 -8.41 -11.82
N VAL A 46 -9.53 -9.28 -10.89
CA VAL A 46 -9.17 -9.23 -9.46
C VAL A 46 -7.66 -9.19 -9.19
N LEU A 47 -6.85 -9.80 -10.06
CA LEU A 47 -5.38 -9.68 -10.01
C LEU A 47 -4.83 -8.69 -11.04
N ALA A 48 -5.47 -8.57 -12.22
CA ALA A 48 -4.93 -7.77 -13.31
C ALA A 48 -4.87 -6.27 -12.98
N VAL A 49 -5.90 -5.73 -12.32
CA VAL A 49 -5.93 -4.31 -11.92
C VAL A 49 -4.87 -4.02 -10.84
N PRO A 50 -4.84 -4.74 -9.69
CA PRO A 50 -3.79 -4.56 -8.70
C PRO A 50 -2.38 -4.78 -9.26
N ALA A 51 -2.16 -5.82 -10.08
CA ALA A 51 -0.84 -6.09 -10.65
C ALA A 51 -0.39 -4.96 -11.58
N SER A 52 -1.29 -4.40 -12.39
CA SER A 52 -0.98 -3.25 -13.24
C SER A 52 -0.58 -2.04 -12.40
N ARG A 53 -1.30 -1.77 -11.30
CA ARG A 53 -0.95 -0.70 -10.34
C ARG A 53 0.42 -0.92 -9.71
N VAL A 54 0.70 -2.13 -9.20
CA VAL A 54 2.01 -2.47 -8.62
C VAL A 54 3.12 -2.23 -9.63
N LEU A 55 2.95 -2.72 -10.86
CA LEU A 55 3.95 -2.55 -11.91
C LEU A 55 4.14 -1.07 -12.29
N HIS A 56 3.07 -0.29 -12.39
CA HIS A 56 3.15 1.14 -12.68
C HIS A 56 3.84 1.92 -11.55
N LEU A 57 3.58 1.56 -10.29
CA LEU A 57 4.12 2.23 -9.12
C LEU A 57 5.58 1.84 -8.83
N LEU A 58 6.02 0.62 -9.15
CA LEU A 58 7.40 0.16 -8.93
C LEU A 58 8.31 0.32 -10.15
N TYR A 59 7.74 0.33 -11.36
CA TYR A 59 8.46 0.42 -12.63
C TYR A 59 7.84 1.48 -13.56
N PRO A 60 7.74 2.75 -13.13
CA PRO A 60 7.14 3.82 -13.93
C PRO A 60 8.00 4.10 -15.19
N PRO A 61 7.51 3.78 -16.41
CA PRO A 61 8.33 3.78 -17.61
C PRO A 61 8.68 5.18 -18.13
N GLU A 62 7.79 6.16 -17.92
CA GLU A 62 7.94 7.53 -18.48
C GLU A 62 8.35 8.56 -17.43
N SER A 63 8.01 8.33 -16.15
CA SER A 63 8.24 9.31 -15.08
C SER A 63 9.62 9.23 -14.44
N CYS A 64 10.32 8.11 -14.64
CA CYS A 64 11.63 7.86 -14.02
C CYS A 64 12.62 7.32 -15.06
N GLU A 65 13.02 8.15 -16.03
CA GLU A 65 13.93 7.81 -17.15
C GLU A 65 15.27 7.15 -16.72
N SER A 66 15.69 7.36 -15.46
CA SER A 66 16.89 6.73 -14.89
C SER A 66 16.75 5.24 -14.58
N LEU A 67 15.53 4.68 -14.61
CA LEU A 67 15.28 3.27 -14.30
C LEU A 67 15.50 2.41 -15.57
N SER A 68 16.68 1.81 -15.67
CA SER A 68 16.97 0.85 -16.78
C SER A 68 16.42 -0.56 -16.52
N THR A 69 15.88 -0.81 -15.33
CA THR A 69 15.52 -2.13 -14.84
C THR A 69 14.00 -2.32 -14.80
N GLY A 70 13.49 -3.26 -15.61
CA GLY A 70 12.11 -3.73 -15.54
C GLY A 70 11.84 -4.68 -14.37
N PRO A 71 10.58 -5.14 -14.24
CA PRO A 71 10.19 -6.14 -13.25
C PRO A 71 10.94 -7.47 -13.43
N PRO A 72 11.04 -8.29 -12.38
CA PRO A 72 11.52 -9.66 -12.51
C PRO A 72 10.61 -10.44 -13.45
N ALA A 73 11.17 -11.48 -14.09
CA ALA A 73 10.38 -12.38 -14.93
C ALA A 73 9.42 -13.19 -14.04
N VAL A 74 8.13 -12.90 -14.16
CA VAL A 74 7.05 -13.69 -13.56
C VAL A 74 6.20 -14.21 -14.71
N ARG A 75 6.12 -15.54 -14.86
CA ARG A 75 5.34 -16.20 -15.91
C ARG A 75 3.89 -16.41 -15.50
N SER A 76 3.65 -16.69 -14.23
CA SER A 76 2.30 -16.79 -13.70
C SER A 76 2.20 -16.52 -12.21
N ILE A 77 1.03 -16.08 -11.78
CA ILE A 77 0.65 -15.95 -10.37
C ILE A 77 -0.64 -16.73 -10.15
N THR A 78 -0.65 -17.62 -9.17
CA THR A 78 -1.85 -18.36 -8.76
C THR A 78 -2.39 -17.77 -7.45
N LEU A 79 -3.64 -17.30 -7.45
CA LEU A 79 -4.36 -16.92 -6.23
C LEU A 79 -5.01 -18.15 -5.61
N HIS A 80 -4.62 -18.48 -4.39
CA HIS A 80 -5.18 -19.54 -3.57
C HIS A 80 -6.13 -18.95 -2.53
N LEU A 81 -7.40 -19.35 -2.60
CA LEU A 81 -8.40 -19.03 -1.59
C LEU A 81 -8.64 -20.26 -0.73
N HIS A 82 -8.25 -20.18 0.54
CA HIS A 82 -8.50 -21.24 1.53
C HIS A 82 -8.50 -20.70 2.96
N ALA A 83 -9.02 -21.46 3.90
CA ALA A 83 -8.98 -21.12 5.32
C ALA A 83 -7.57 -21.37 5.90
N PHE A 84 -7.08 -20.42 6.69
CA PHE A 84 -5.88 -20.55 7.54
C PHE A 84 -5.81 -19.36 8.52
N ASP A 85 -5.00 -19.51 9.57
CA ASP A 85 -4.72 -18.44 10.53
C ASP A 85 -3.77 -17.40 9.90
N GLY A 86 -4.19 -16.15 9.85
CA GLY A 86 -3.43 -15.05 9.24
C GLY A 86 -4.26 -14.28 8.22
N VAL A 87 -3.61 -13.44 7.43
CA VAL A 87 -4.25 -12.56 6.43
C VAL A 87 -4.00 -13.09 5.03
N ALA A 88 -2.76 -12.98 4.57
CA ALA A 88 -2.29 -13.43 3.28
C ALA A 88 -0.78 -13.66 3.31
N TYR A 89 -0.25 -14.30 2.26
CA TYR A 89 1.19 -14.36 2.00
C TYR A 89 1.47 -14.70 0.53
N THR A 90 2.63 -14.26 0.04
CA THR A 90 3.17 -14.62 -1.26
C THR A 90 4.40 -15.51 -1.13
N CYS A 91 4.48 -16.55 -1.95
CA CYS A 91 5.64 -17.43 -2.04
C CYS A 91 5.96 -17.82 -3.50
N GLY A 92 7.10 -18.49 -3.69
CA GLY A 92 7.40 -19.16 -4.96
C GLY A 92 6.65 -20.48 -5.07
N SER A 93 6.37 -20.90 -6.31
CA SER A 93 5.78 -22.21 -6.58
C SER A 93 6.85 -23.30 -6.62
N GLU A 94 6.44 -24.57 -6.49
CA GLU A 94 7.32 -25.74 -6.65
C GLU A 94 7.91 -25.87 -8.06
N LEU A 95 7.31 -25.19 -9.05
CA LEU A 95 7.79 -25.19 -10.44
C LEU A 95 9.14 -24.49 -10.57
N ASP A 96 9.19 -23.20 -10.23
CA ASP A 96 10.39 -22.36 -10.19
C ASP A 96 10.04 -20.96 -9.65
N ASN A 97 11.06 -20.11 -9.51
CA ASN A 97 10.93 -18.75 -8.96
C ASN A 97 10.14 -17.77 -9.82
N GLU A 98 9.86 -18.09 -11.10
CA GLU A 98 9.05 -17.25 -12.00
C GLU A 98 7.55 -17.58 -11.90
N HIS A 99 7.18 -18.61 -11.14
CA HIS A 99 5.79 -18.90 -10.79
C HIS A 99 5.57 -18.54 -9.32
N LYS A 100 4.61 -17.65 -9.07
CA LYS A 100 4.28 -17.20 -7.71
C LYS A 100 2.94 -17.75 -7.27
N GLU A 101 2.82 -17.93 -5.97
CA GLU A 101 1.56 -18.29 -5.32
C GLU A 101 1.22 -17.19 -4.32
N LEU A 102 -0.02 -16.72 -4.38
CA LEU A 102 -0.59 -15.73 -3.47
C LEU A 102 -1.70 -16.42 -2.71
N HIS A 103 -1.59 -16.49 -1.39
CA HIS A 103 -2.57 -17.16 -0.53
C HIS A 103 -3.35 -16.12 0.25
N LEU A 104 -4.68 -16.12 0.14
CA LEU A 104 -5.57 -15.23 0.88
C LEU A 104 -6.46 -16.06 1.82
N SER A 105 -6.47 -15.69 3.11
CA SER A 105 -7.24 -16.39 4.13
C SER A 105 -8.73 -16.08 3.99
N LEU A 106 -9.52 -17.11 3.71
CA LEU A 106 -10.98 -16.99 3.69
C LEU A 106 -11.55 -16.68 5.09
N SER A 107 -10.87 -17.12 6.16
CA SER A 107 -11.25 -16.81 7.55
C SER A 107 -11.02 -15.32 7.85
N TYR A 108 -9.96 -14.73 7.31
CA TYR A 108 -9.74 -13.29 7.38
C TYR A 108 -10.81 -12.50 6.61
N VAL A 109 -11.09 -12.90 5.36
CA VAL A 109 -12.10 -12.26 4.50
C VAL A 109 -13.48 -12.27 5.16
N GLU A 110 -13.90 -13.42 5.71
CA GLU A 110 -15.13 -13.51 6.49
C GLU A 110 -15.12 -12.55 7.68
N GLY A 111 -14.02 -12.52 8.44
CA GLY A 111 -13.88 -11.62 9.57
C GLY A 111 -13.95 -10.13 9.20
N VAL A 112 -13.42 -9.74 8.03
CA VAL A 112 -13.54 -8.35 7.52
C VAL A 112 -15.00 -8.00 7.29
N ALA A 113 -15.77 -8.87 6.64
CA ALA A 113 -17.19 -8.66 6.40
C ALA A 113 -17.98 -8.58 7.72
N GLN A 114 -17.71 -9.48 8.68
CA GLN A 114 -18.39 -9.48 9.98
C GLN A 114 -18.12 -8.20 10.80
N ARG A 115 -16.92 -7.61 10.68
CA ARG A 115 -16.55 -6.36 11.36
C ARG A 115 -16.96 -5.12 10.60
N SER A 116 -17.38 -5.23 9.34
CA SER A 116 -17.79 -4.08 8.55
C SER A 116 -19.18 -3.63 9.01
N THR A 117 -19.23 -2.46 9.64
CA THR A 117 -20.51 -1.78 9.97
C THR A 117 -21.06 -0.97 8.80
N ASP A 118 -20.28 -0.85 7.73
CA ASP A 118 -20.62 -0.11 6.53
C ASP A 118 -21.38 -1.05 5.57
N THR A 119 -22.60 -0.66 5.20
CA THR A 119 -23.43 -1.37 4.22
C THR A 119 -22.97 -1.12 2.79
N GLY A 120 -21.98 -0.24 2.58
CA GLY A 120 -21.32 -0.09 1.30
C GLY A 120 -20.42 -1.28 1.01
N HIS A 121 -20.79 -2.11 0.03
CA HIS A 121 -19.97 -3.19 -0.55
C HIS A 121 -18.51 -2.78 -0.84
N ARG A 122 -18.24 -1.48 -0.97
CA ARG A 122 -16.90 -0.94 -1.25
C ARG A 122 -15.86 -1.27 -0.18
N ARG A 123 -16.19 -1.23 1.11
CA ARG A 123 -15.16 -1.35 2.17
C ARG A 123 -14.52 -2.74 2.24
N VAL A 124 -15.32 -3.78 2.07
CA VAL A 124 -14.82 -5.17 2.05
C VAL A 124 -13.98 -5.40 0.80
N GLY A 125 -14.46 -4.91 -0.36
CA GLY A 125 -13.72 -4.95 -1.61
C GLY A 125 -12.38 -4.22 -1.54
N ASP A 126 -12.37 -2.99 -1.01
CA ASP A 126 -11.16 -2.16 -0.85
C ASP A 126 -10.12 -2.84 0.07
N GLU A 127 -10.56 -3.52 1.13
CA GLU A 127 -9.65 -4.29 2.00
C GLU A 127 -9.05 -5.50 1.25
N ILE A 128 -9.89 -6.28 0.56
CA ILE A 128 -9.42 -7.44 -0.22
C ILE A 128 -8.45 -6.97 -1.30
N GLU A 129 -8.80 -5.93 -2.06
CA GLU A 129 -7.96 -5.37 -3.12
C GLU A 129 -6.66 -4.77 -2.58
N GLY A 130 -6.71 -4.13 -1.40
CA GLY A 130 -5.53 -3.63 -0.70
C GLY A 130 -4.58 -4.75 -0.27
N VAL A 131 -5.10 -5.85 0.29
CA VAL A 131 -4.31 -7.03 0.65
C VAL A 131 -3.70 -7.68 -0.59
N LEU A 132 -4.49 -7.87 -1.66
CA LEU A 132 -3.96 -8.42 -2.92
C LEU A 132 -2.89 -7.52 -3.53
N THR A 133 -3.06 -6.20 -3.46
CA THR A 133 -2.05 -5.23 -3.91
C THR A 133 -0.75 -5.39 -3.14
N HIS A 134 -0.82 -5.46 -1.80
CA HIS A 134 0.35 -5.70 -0.95
C HIS A 134 1.07 -7.00 -1.34
N GLU A 135 0.34 -8.10 -1.44
CA GLU A 135 0.95 -9.39 -1.74
C GLU A 135 1.52 -9.48 -3.17
N LEU A 136 0.91 -8.78 -4.14
CA LEU A 136 1.46 -8.67 -5.48
C LEU A 136 2.75 -7.86 -5.52
N VAL A 137 2.98 -6.93 -4.58
CA VAL A 137 4.29 -6.28 -4.45
C VAL A 137 5.36 -7.33 -4.17
N HIS A 138 5.14 -8.26 -3.25
CA HIS A 138 6.08 -9.35 -2.97
C HIS A 138 6.38 -10.24 -4.18
N ALA A 139 5.44 -10.35 -5.13
CA ALA A 139 5.65 -11.10 -6.37
C ALA A 139 6.61 -10.38 -7.35
N PHE A 140 6.61 -9.05 -7.35
CA PHE A 140 7.34 -8.24 -8.33
C PHE A 140 8.54 -7.49 -7.74
N GLN A 141 8.60 -7.17 -6.47
CA GLN A 141 9.70 -6.38 -5.91
C GLN A 141 11.01 -7.15 -5.84
N TYR A 142 12.12 -6.42 -5.91
CA TYR A 142 13.44 -6.97 -5.63
C TYR A 142 13.74 -6.92 -4.13
N ASN A 143 14.42 -7.95 -3.62
CA ASN A 143 14.70 -8.11 -2.20
C ASN A 143 16.20 -8.08 -1.86
N GLY A 144 17.03 -7.52 -2.73
CA GLY A 144 18.47 -7.41 -2.52
C GLY A 144 19.14 -8.74 -2.24
N ARG A 145 18.80 -9.78 -3.00
CA ARG A 145 19.28 -11.17 -2.80
C ARG A 145 18.90 -11.75 -1.43
N GLY A 146 17.77 -11.30 -0.88
CA GLY A 146 17.27 -11.72 0.43
C GLY A 146 17.96 -11.06 1.62
N THR A 147 18.75 -10.00 1.41
CA THR A 147 19.46 -9.29 2.49
C THR A 147 18.73 -8.07 3.03
N VAL A 148 17.65 -7.63 2.36
CA VAL A 148 16.85 -6.48 2.79
C VAL A 148 16.11 -6.82 4.09
N PRO A 149 16.13 -5.95 5.11
CA PRO A 149 15.36 -6.14 6.33
C PRO A 149 13.87 -6.31 6.03
N GLY A 150 13.23 -7.26 6.71
CA GLY A 150 11.81 -7.56 6.51
C GLY A 150 10.91 -6.33 6.63
N GLY A 151 11.17 -5.43 7.58
CA GLY A 151 10.39 -4.20 7.71
C GLY A 151 10.48 -3.25 6.51
N VAL A 152 11.61 -3.24 5.79
CA VAL A 152 11.71 -2.45 4.54
C VAL A 152 10.93 -3.13 3.42
N ILE A 153 10.99 -4.47 3.33
CA ILE A 153 10.22 -5.28 2.37
C ILE A 153 8.71 -5.07 2.56
N GLU A 154 8.22 -5.18 3.79
CA GLU A 154 6.80 -4.93 4.12
C GLU A 154 6.42 -3.45 3.91
N GLY A 155 7.34 -2.53 4.23
CA GLY A 155 7.14 -1.10 4.05
C GLY A 155 6.99 -0.66 2.60
N ILE A 156 7.74 -1.27 1.67
CA ILE A 156 7.56 -1.03 0.23
C ILE A 156 6.18 -1.52 -0.22
N ALA A 157 5.76 -2.71 0.24
CA ALA A 157 4.45 -3.26 -0.08
C ALA A 157 3.31 -2.35 0.40
N ASP A 158 3.40 -1.84 1.63
CA ASP A 158 2.38 -0.93 2.18
C ASP A 158 2.49 0.51 1.64
N TRP A 159 3.67 0.95 1.19
CA TRP A 159 3.79 2.18 0.40
C TRP A 159 3.00 2.07 -0.90
N VAL A 160 3.13 0.97 -1.65
CA VAL A 160 2.36 0.78 -2.90
C VAL A 160 0.87 0.70 -2.60
N ARG A 161 0.46 -0.04 -1.55
CA ARG A 161 -0.94 -0.12 -1.10
C ARG A 161 -1.51 1.26 -0.76
N TYR A 162 -0.73 2.08 -0.04
CA TYR A 162 -1.10 3.47 0.28
C TYR A 162 -1.28 4.31 -0.99
N GLN A 163 -0.30 4.27 -1.91
CA GLN A 163 -0.32 5.04 -3.15
C GLN A 163 -1.46 4.61 -4.09
N ALA A 164 -1.87 3.33 -4.02
CA ALA A 164 -3.03 2.80 -4.73
C ALA A 164 -4.38 3.21 -4.10
N GLY A 165 -4.38 3.90 -2.96
CA GLY A 165 -5.58 4.40 -2.29
C GLY A 165 -6.26 3.39 -1.36
N PHE A 166 -5.58 2.30 -0.98
CA PHE A 166 -6.15 1.21 -0.18
C PHE A 166 -5.62 1.18 1.27
N ALA A 167 -5.29 2.34 1.84
CA ALA A 167 -4.97 2.43 3.26
C ALA A 167 -6.21 2.12 4.11
N PRO A 168 -6.16 1.08 4.97
CA PRO A 168 -7.24 0.77 5.90
C PRO A 168 -7.52 1.91 6.88
N PRO A 169 -8.78 2.07 7.36
CA PRO A 169 -9.15 3.16 8.28
C PRO A 169 -8.39 3.19 9.63
N HIS A 170 -7.79 2.06 10.02
CA HIS A 170 -7.03 1.94 11.26
C HIS A 170 -5.57 2.35 11.10
N TRP A 171 -5.09 2.54 9.86
CA TRP A 171 -3.77 3.12 9.64
C TRP A 171 -3.75 4.56 10.18
N ARG A 172 -2.60 4.91 10.75
CA ARG A 172 -2.29 6.23 11.29
C ARG A 172 -1.00 6.70 10.66
N GLU A 173 -0.83 7.97 10.34
CA GLU A 173 0.50 8.44 9.94
C GLU A 173 1.40 8.62 11.17
N GLU A 174 0.83 9.04 12.31
CA GLU A 174 1.61 9.29 13.52
C GLU A 174 2.31 8.03 14.04
N PRO A 175 3.65 8.06 14.21
CA PRO A 175 4.39 6.99 14.87
C PRO A 175 4.13 6.99 16.38
N ARG A 176 4.08 5.80 16.98
CA ARG A 176 3.98 5.62 18.42
C ARG A 176 5.34 5.80 19.09
N GLU A 177 5.34 6.05 20.40
CA GLU A 177 6.58 6.08 21.16
C GLU A 177 7.32 4.74 21.05
N GLY A 178 8.58 4.79 20.64
CA GLY A 178 9.42 3.60 20.43
C GLY A 178 9.37 3.01 19.02
N ASP A 179 8.53 3.52 18.13
CA ASP A 179 8.52 3.09 16.73
C ASP A 179 9.84 3.45 16.02
N ARG A 180 10.24 2.57 15.11
CA ARG A 180 11.40 2.74 14.23
C ARG A 180 10.94 2.93 12.79
N TRP A 181 11.77 3.59 11.99
CA TRP A 181 11.45 3.83 10.59
C TRP A 181 11.31 2.54 9.77
N ASP A 182 12.01 1.48 10.16
CA ASP A 182 12.05 0.15 9.53
C ASP A 182 11.16 -0.87 10.26
N ALA A 183 10.15 -0.43 11.01
CA ALA A 183 9.26 -1.31 11.76
C ALA A 183 8.39 -2.24 10.88
N GLY A 184 8.31 -1.96 9.57
CA GLY A 184 7.43 -2.69 8.66
C GLY A 184 6.12 -1.98 8.40
N TYR A 185 5.38 -2.58 7.49
CA TYR A 185 4.00 -2.24 7.18
C TYR A 185 3.80 -0.73 6.97
N GLU A 186 2.69 -0.21 7.47
CA GLU A 186 2.29 1.17 7.22
C GLU A 186 3.23 2.19 7.86
N ARG A 187 3.93 1.83 8.95
CA ARG A 187 4.92 2.73 9.59
C ARG A 187 6.02 3.09 8.61
N THR A 188 6.64 2.06 8.03
CA THR A 188 7.68 2.23 7.02
C THR A 188 7.09 2.79 5.73
N GLY A 189 5.89 2.37 5.32
CA GLY A 189 5.20 2.87 4.14
C GLY A 189 4.95 4.38 4.17
N PHE A 190 4.41 4.93 5.27
CA PHE A 190 4.21 6.37 5.40
C PHE A 190 5.53 7.14 5.44
N PHE A 191 6.56 6.58 6.07
CA PHE A 191 7.88 7.20 6.07
C PHE A 191 8.49 7.30 4.67
N LEU A 192 8.40 6.24 3.86
CA LEU A 192 8.85 6.27 2.46
C LEU A 192 8.07 7.32 1.64
N ALA A 193 6.76 7.47 1.90
CA ALA A 193 5.95 8.52 1.28
C ALA A 193 6.36 9.94 1.75
N PHE A 194 6.73 10.10 3.03
CA PHE A 194 7.32 11.34 3.53
C PHE A 194 8.67 11.63 2.85
N LEU A 195 9.58 10.67 2.77
CA LEU A 195 10.89 10.84 2.14
C LEU A 195 10.76 11.30 0.68
N SER A 196 9.86 10.67 -0.07
CA SER A 196 9.59 11.03 -1.47
C SER A 196 9.17 12.49 -1.59
N ARG A 197 8.28 12.98 -0.71
CA ARG A 197 7.83 14.38 -0.68
C ARG A 197 8.91 15.34 -0.18
N HIS A 198 9.60 14.96 0.90
CA HIS A 198 10.58 15.80 1.58
C HIS A 198 11.82 16.06 0.72
N LEU A 199 12.19 15.09 -0.11
CA LEU A 199 13.32 15.17 -1.04
C LEU A 199 12.91 15.62 -2.45
N ASP A 200 11.62 15.91 -2.68
CA ASP A 200 11.06 16.19 -4.00
C ASP A 200 11.44 15.12 -5.05
N ASN A 201 11.43 13.85 -4.60
CA ASN A 201 11.78 12.69 -5.41
C ASN A 201 10.60 11.70 -5.44
N PRO A 202 9.65 11.83 -6.38
CA PRO A 202 8.55 10.88 -6.53
C PRO A 202 9.02 9.47 -6.95
N CYS A 203 10.25 9.35 -7.47
CA CYS A 203 10.84 8.08 -7.91
C CYS A 203 11.63 7.38 -6.80
N LEU A 204 11.62 7.85 -5.55
CA LEU A 204 12.48 7.29 -4.49
C LEU A 204 12.26 5.79 -4.27
N VAL A 205 11.02 5.34 -4.11
CA VAL A 205 10.71 3.90 -3.92
C VAL A 205 10.98 3.08 -5.19
N PRO A 206 10.57 3.52 -6.39
CA PRO A 206 11.00 2.89 -7.65
C PRO A 206 12.51 2.72 -7.80
N GLN A 207 13.28 3.77 -7.48
CA GLN A 207 14.75 3.76 -7.54
C GLN A 207 15.35 2.82 -6.50
N LEU A 208 14.78 2.77 -5.30
CA LEU A 208 15.20 1.82 -4.28
C LEU A 208 14.99 0.39 -4.77
N ASN A 209 13.77 0.07 -5.22
CA ASN A 209 13.44 -1.25 -5.76
C ASN A 209 14.37 -1.64 -6.92
N ALA A 210 14.65 -0.72 -7.85
CA ALA A 210 15.58 -0.95 -8.95
C ALA A 210 17.01 -1.22 -8.48
N ALA A 211 17.53 -0.45 -7.51
CA ALA A 211 18.86 -0.66 -6.95
C ALA A 211 18.99 -2.05 -6.29
N LEU A 212 17.93 -2.53 -5.64
CA LEU A 212 17.86 -3.83 -4.98
C LEU A 212 17.86 -5.03 -5.95
N ARG A 213 17.75 -4.80 -7.26
CA ARG A 213 17.92 -5.87 -8.26
C ARG A 213 19.34 -6.41 -8.24
N ASP A 214 20.32 -5.51 -8.28
CA ASP A 214 21.72 -5.84 -8.53
C ASP A 214 22.61 -5.73 -7.29
N SER A 215 22.11 -5.10 -6.22
CA SER A 215 22.81 -4.90 -4.95
C SER A 215 22.24 -5.70 -3.79
N GLU A 216 23.05 -5.92 -2.76
CA GLU A 216 22.60 -6.36 -1.44
C GLU A 216 22.30 -5.12 -0.57
N TRP A 217 21.52 -5.29 0.49
CA TRP A 217 21.18 -4.21 1.41
C TRP A 217 22.41 -3.61 2.11
N GLY A 218 23.39 -4.46 2.45
CA GLY A 218 24.55 -4.07 3.24
C GLY A 218 24.12 -3.47 4.59
N ASP A 219 24.55 -2.24 4.85
CA ASP A 219 24.18 -1.42 6.00
C ASP A 219 23.11 -0.36 5.64
N GLY A 220 22.28 -0.61 4.64
CA GLY A 220 21.31 0.34 4.10
C GLY A 220 21.87 1.26 3.02
N GLU A 221 22.97 0.86 2.37
CA GLU A 221 23.65 1.63 1.34
C GLU A 221 22.73 2.04 0.17
N PRO A 222 21.88 1.16 -0.40
CA PRO A 222 21.01 1.54 -1.51
C PRO A 222 20.05 2.67 -1.17
N LEU A 223 19.48 2.66 0.04
CA LEU A 223 18.61 3.74 0.50
C LEU A 223 19.43 5.02 0.77
N ARG A 224 20.53 4.91 1.51
CA ARG A 224 21.39 6.06 1.86
C ARG A 224 21.92 6.81 0.63
N ALA A 225 22.23 6.10 -0.46
CA ALA A 225 22.62 6.70 -1.73
C ALA A 225 21.51 7.61 -2.30
N LEU A 226 20.25 7.15 -2.26
CA LEU A 226 19.08 7.91 -2.71
C LEU A 226 18.73 9.08 -1.78
N LEU A 227 19.09 8.99 -0.50
CA LEU A 227 18.95 10.07 0.47
C LEU A 227 20.04 11.16 0.33
N GLY A 228 20.94 11.04 -0.66
CA GLY A 228 22.04 11.99 -0.86
C GLY A 228 23.03 12.01 0.31
N GLY A 229 23.20 10.88 0.99
CA GLY A 229 24.08 10.75 2.16
C GLY A 229 23.51 11.30 3.47
N LYS A 230 22.26 11.78 3.50
CA LYS A 230 21.56 12.13 4.74
C LYS A 230 21.33 10.88 5.59
N ASP A 231 21.37 11.05 6.92
CA ASP A 231 21.06 9.96 7.85
C ASP A 231 19.55 9.69 7.87
N VAL A 232 19.19 8.41 7.68
CA VAL A 232 17.80 7.95 7.70
C VAL A 232 17.15 8.17 9.07
N GLU A 233 17.91 8.05 10.16
CA GLU A 233 17.42 8.25 11.52
C GLU A 233 17.12 9.73 11.80
N GLU A 234 17.93 10.64 11.27
CA GLU A 234 17.66 12.09 11.36
C GLU A 234 16.40 12.47 10.57
N LEU A 235 16.20 11.85 9.40
CA LEU A 235 15.00 12.03 8.60
C LEU A 235 13.77 11.43 9.28
N TRP A 236 13.90 10.31 9.97
CA TRP A 236 12.84 9.71 10.78
C TRP A 236 12.41 10.63 11.92
N VAL A 237 13.37 11.22 12.65
CA VAL A 237 13.08 12.21 13.68
C VAL A 237 12.38 13.44 13.08
N THR A 238 12.78 13.86 11.88
CA THR A 238 12.13 14.97 11.16
C THR A 238 10.68 14.65 10.80
N TYR A 239 10.42 13.43 10.30
CA TYR A 239 9.08 12.93 10.02
C TYR A 239 8.20 12.89 11.27
N CYS A 240 8.70 12.32 12.37
CA CYS A 240 7.96 12.25 13.63
C CYS A 240 7.54 13.65 14.11
N ARG A 241 8.39 14.67 13.92
CA ARG A 241 8.07 16.06 14.25
C ARG A 241 7.04 16.67 13.30
N SER A 242 7.12 16.39 12.00
CA SER A 242 6.20 16.98 11.01
C SER A 242 4.77 16.51 11.23
N VAL A 243 4.58 15.21 11.49
CA VAL A 243 3.23 14.64 11.69
C VAL A 243 2.58 15.18 12.95
N ARG A 244 3.33 15.31 14.05
CA ARG A 244 2.83 15.92 15.31
C ARG A 244 2.39 17.37 15.11
N LYS A 245 3.15 18.14 14.34
CA LYS A 245 2.83 19.54 14.05
C LYS A 245 1.56 19.67 13.19
N GLU A 246 1.39 18.79 12.20
CA GLU A 246 0.18 18.77 11.37
C GLU A 246 -1.08 18.43 12.18
N GLU A 247 -0.97 17.57 13.21
CA GLU A 247 -2.07 17.31 14.15
C GLU A 247 -2.41 18.50 15.05
N GLU A 248 -1.40 19.18 15.59
CA GLU A 248 -1.60 20.38 16.41
C GLU A 248 -2.29 21.51 15.62
N GLU A 249 -1.85 21.75 14.38
CA GLU A 249 -2.47 22.74 13.49
C GLU A 249 -3.85 22.30 12.97
N GLY A 250 -4.08 20.99 12.78
CA GLY A 250 -5.37 20.43 12.38
C GLY A 250 -6.42 20.37 13.51
N ALA A 251 -5.98 20.34 14.77
CA ALA A 251 -6.84 20.42 15.95
C ALA A 251 -7.33 21.85 16.24
N GLU A 252 -6.63 22.88 15.73
CA GLU A 252 -6.99 24.30 15.88
C GLU A 252 -8.00 24.75 14.79
N ALA A 253 -9.12 24.02 14.66
CA ALA A 253 -10.21 24.45 13.79
C ALA A 253 -10.78 25.80 14.27
N PRO A 254 -11.06 26.78 13.39
CA PRO A 254 -11.54 28.09 13.82
C PRO A 254 -12.90 27.97 14.54
N ALA A 255 -13.02 28.68 15.67
CA ALA A 255 -14.25 28.72 16.45
C ALA A 255 -15.46 29.08 15.55
N PRO A 256 -16.62 28.44 15.74
CA PRO A 256 -17.78 28.70 14.90
C PRO A 256 -18.15 30.18 14.97
N VAL A 257 -18.20 30.82 13.80
CA VAL A 257 -18.64 32.22 13.66
C VAL A 257 -20.13 32.29 14.01
N PRO A 258 -20.54 33.01 15.07
CA PRO A 258 -21.95 33.09 15.44
C PRO A 258 -22.76 33.78 14.33
N THR A 259 -23.76 33.08 13.78
CA THR A 259 -24.59 33.55 12.66
C THR A 259 -25.67 34.57 13.04
N HIS A 260 -25.68 35.08 14.28
CA HIS A 260 -26.60 36.13 14.71
C HIS A 260 -25.86 37.27 15.41
N GLY A 261 -25.70 38.38 14.70
CA GLY A 261 -25.28 39.66 15.28
C GLY A 261 -26.34 40.21 16.24
N PRO A 262 -25.95 41.00 17.26
CA PRO A 262 -26.88 41.51 18.25
C PRO A 262 -27.88 42.47 17.59
N ARG A 263 -29.16 42.08 17.51
CA ARG A 263 -30.24 42.99 17.14
C ARG A 263 -30.50 43.95 18.28
N ALA A 264 -30.29 45.23 18.00
CA ALA A 264 -30.68 46.33 18.85
C ALA A 264 -32.21 46.34 19.11
N GLY A 265 -32.55 46.49 20.39
CA GLY A 265 -33.77 47.04 20.98
C GLY A 265 -35.11 46.88 20.26
N TYR A 266 -36.03 46.17 20.90
CA TYR A 266 -37.41 46.63 21.10
C TYR A 266 -37.92 46.10 22.44
N GLY A 267 -38.31 47.01 23.32
CA GLY A 267 -39.04 46.68 24.53
C GLY A 267 -40.50 46.42 24.22
N VAL A 268 -41.12 45.52 24.99
CA VAL A 268 -42.57 45.50 25.20
C VAL A 268 -42.81 45.25 26.68
N GLN A 269 -43.57 46.17 27.29
CA GLN A 269 -44.12 46.08 28.63
C GLN A 269 -45.40 45.23 28.60
N TYR A 270 -45.57 44.42 29.66
CA TYR A 270 -46.70 43.57 30.06
C TYR A 270 -47.17 42.49 29.08
#